data_AF-A0A8I1UJQ7-F1
#
_entry.id   AF-A0A8I1UJQ7-F1
#
_cell.length_a   1.000
_cell.length_b   1.000
_cell.length_c   1.000
_cell.angle_alpha   90.00
_cell.angle_beta   90.00
_cell.angle_gamma   90.00
#
_symmetry.space_group_name_H-M   'P 1'
#
loop_
_entity.id
_entity.type
_entity.pdbx_description
1 polymer ?
#
loop_
_entity_poly.entity_id
_entity_poly.type
_entity_poly.pdbx_seq_one_letter_code
_entity_poly.pdbx_strand_id
1 'polypeptide(L)'
;MAATAPTAAEPSPVASAECAGSAELFAACPRGLEAALAAELSGLGATHCRAVAGGVLFAGDRRAAYAVNLWSRLASRVLRRVAQRRYRSDDDLYRLAAGVEWERCFDARHTLRVDLSAVRSPLRSLNFATLRIKDGIVDRLRERTGQRPSIDTRAPDARVFAYLEDRQATLYLDLSGEPLFKRGWRAGRDDKGEAPLKENLAAGLLTLAGWTPAIPLYDPFCGSGTIVIEAAQIAFDLAPGLSRAFGLEKLLDHDAALWASLRADAIRRAQAAGRALAGAGADTDVAPLLAGSDLDPHAIERARRNLERAGLPPQAIAFRAGDAAHARPPFERPGFIVTNPPYGERIAAGDATAGSHAPSGRDAAAGRNAAASRGTAADRRAATHRSAPSADPSRHEQAMRAFGEALRSSFAGWQAWLLSSDRDLPAQLGMKERRRTPLYNGAIECRLYGFEIFGRAARVALNENDAGPPAPSMPDTPSRRQAPPRRTGRPS
;
A
#
# COMPACT_ATOMS: atom_id res chain seq x y z
N MET A 1 58.60 8.13 -40.13
CA MET A 1 58.40 7.46 -38.82
C MET A 1 57.92 8.51 -37.83
N ALA A 2 56.63 8.50 -37.49
CA ALA A 2 56.08 9.26 -36.39
C ALA A 2 55.13 8.30 -35.65
N ALA A 3 55.56 7.86 -34.47
CA ALA A 3 54.83 6.90 -33.65
C ALA A 3 53.88 7.66 -32.71
N THR A 4 52.60 7.40 -32.86
CA THR A 4 51.50 7.90 -32.02
C THR A 4 51.45 7.09 -30.73
N ALA A 5 51.45 7.78 -29.58
CA ALA A 5 51.29 7.17 -28.26
C ALA A 5 49.84 6.65 -28.06
N PRO A 6 49.65 5.53 -27.33
CA PRO A 6 48.31 4.98 -27.10
C PRO A 6 47.59 5.73 -25.97
N THR A 7 46.34 6.08 -26.22
CA THR A 7 45.39 6.69 -25.30
C THR A 7 45.01 5.69 -24.19
N ALA A 8 45.01 6.15 -22.94
CA ALA A 8 44.71 5.35 -21.75
C ALA A 8 43.33 4.67 -21.83
N ALA A 9 43.30 3.37 -21.54
CA ALA A 9 42.09 2.56 -21.47
C ALA A 9 41.21 2.99 -20.28
N GLU A 10 39.91 3.15 -20.53
CA GLU A 10 38.90 3.34 -19.50
C GLU A 10 38.84 2.11 -18.55
N PRO A 11 38.55 2.30 -17.25
CA PRO A 11 38.52 1.19 -16.31
C PRO A 11 37.39 0.20 -16.63
N SER A 12 37.77 -1.07 -16.62
CA SER A 12 36.91 -2.24 -16.82
C SER A 12 35.71 -2.25 -15.85
N PRO A 13 34.54 -2.73 -16.29
CA PRO A 13 33.36 -2.71 -15.45
C PRO A 13 33.37 -3.78 -14.38
N VAL A 14 32.98 -3.40 -13.17
CA VAL A 14 32.69 -4.31 -12.07
C VAL A 14 31.45 -5.14 -12.44
N ALA A 15 31.67 -6.31 -13.04
CA ALA A 15 30.75 -7.43 -12.91
C ALA A 15 30.93 -7.94 -11.47
N SER A 16 30.00 -7.60 -10.59
CA SER A 16 30.01 -8.11 -9.22
C SER A 16 29.69 -9.59 -9.26
N ALA A 17 30.73 -10.41 -9.19
CA ALA A 17 30.63 -11.83 -8.91
C ALA A 17 30.00 -12.01 -7.52
N GLU A 18 28.70 -12.26 -7.45
CA GLU A 18 28.06 -12.66 -6.19
C GLU A 18 28.45 -14.11 -5.87
N CYS A 19 29.48 -14.26 -5.03
CA CYS A 19 29.68 -15.39 -4.13
C CYS A 19 29.66 -14.81 -2.71
N ALA A 20 28.62 -15.12 -1.93
CA ALA A 20 28.49 -14.79 -0.51
C ALA A 20 28.53 -13.29 -0.10
N GLY A 21 28.19 -12.36 -1.00
CA GLY A 21 28.10 -10.92 -0.71
C GLY A 21 26.68 -10.41 -0.49
N SER A 22 26.53 -9.30 0.24
CA SER A 22 25.28 -8.55 0.38
C SER A 22 24.83 -8.01 -0.98
N ALA A 23 23.63 -8.38 -1.43
CA ALA A 23 23.04 -7.89 -2.67
C ALA A 23 22.38 -6.52 -2.46
N GLU A 24 22.24 -5.75 -3.55
CA GLU A 24 21.45 -4.53 -3.55
C GLU A 24 20.02 -4.81 -4.01
N LEU A 25 19.06 -4.38 -3.20
CA LEU A 25 17.64 -4.66 -3.39
C LEU A 25 16.80 -3.40 -3.37
N PHE A 26 15.61 -3.51 -3.93
CA PHE A 26 14.57 -2.50 -3.87
C PHE A 26 13.24 -3.15 -3.46
N ALA A 27 12.60 -2.59 -2.44
CA ALA A 27 11.26 -2.97 -2.04
C ALA A 27 10.28 -1.84 -2.43
N ALA A 28 9.40 -2.13 -3.39
CA ALA A 28 8.35 -1.17 -3.79
C ALA A 28 7.27 -1.11 -2.70
N CYS A 29 6.66 0.04 -2.44
CA CYS A 29 5.52 0.16 -1.52
C CYS A 29 4.53 1.25 -1.98
N PRO A 30 3.31 1.28 -1.42
CA PRO A 30 2.44 2.44 -1.58
C PRO A 30 3.16 3.73 -1.14
N ARG A 31 2.92 4.81 -1.89
CA ARG A 31 3.48 6.12 -1.58
C ARG A 31 2.98 6.61 -0.22
N GLY A 32 3.89 7.17 0.57
CA GLY A 32 3.68 7.57 1.96
C GLY A 32 4.00 6.49 3.00
N LEU A 33 4.34 5.26 2.59
CA LEU A 33 4.76 4.18 3.48
C LEU A 33 6.27 3.92 3.47
N GLU A 34 7.05 4.69 2.72
CA GLU A 34 8.48 4.44 2.50
C GLU A 34 9.29 4.42 3.81
N ALA A 35 9.04 5.38 4.70
CA ALA A 35 9.73 5.45 5.99
C ALA A 35 9.35 4.28 6.91
N ALA A 36 8.06 3.90 6.93
CA ALA A 36 7.58 2.76 7.70
C ALA A 36 8.15 1.43 7.17
N LEU A 37 8.20 1.28 5.84
CA LEU A 37 8.85 0.13 5.20
C LEU A 37 10.34 0.09 5.54
N ALA A 38 11.07 1.21 5.52
CA ALA A 38 12.49 1.21 5.86
C ALA A 38 12.76 0.68 7.28
N ALA A 39 11.90 1.04 8.24
CA ALA A 39 11.95 0.50 9.60
C ALA A 39 11.62 -1.00 9.64
N GLU A 40 10.57 -1.44 8.93
CA GLU A 40 10.22 -2.86 8.81
C GLU A 40 11.38 -3.69 8.24
N LEU A 41 11.98 -3.24 7.13
CA LEU A 41 13.09 -3.94 6.47
C LEU A 41 14.32 -4.06 7.38
N SER A 42 14.65 -3.00 8.13
CA SER A 42 15.76 -3.03 9.09
C SER A 42 15.55 -4.12 10.15
N GLY A 43 14.32 -4.29 10.64
CA GLY A 43 13.94 -5.37 11.56
C GLY A 43 14.00 -6.77 10.95
N LEU A 44 14.03 -6.89 9.62
CA LEU A 44 14.12 -8.15 8.88
C LEU A 44 15.55 -8.49 8.42
N GLY A 45 16.55 -7.76 8.93
CA GLY A 45 17.96 -7.99 8.62
C GLY A 45 18.46 -7.25 7.37
N ALA A 46 17.66 -6.33 6.82
CA ALA A 46 18.16 -5.42 5.78
C ALA A 46 19.08 -4.36 6.40
N THR A 47 20.04 -3.91 5.60
CA THR A 47 20.98 -2.84 5.94
C THR A 47 20.88 -1.70 4.93
N HIS A 48 21.41 -0.53 5.27
CA HIS A 48 21.42 0.65 4.39
C HIS A 48 20.03 1.01 3.81
N CYS A 49 18.96 0.82 4.60
CA CYS A 49 17.60 1.11 4.17
C CYS A 49 17.40 2.60 3.92
N ARG A 50 17.25 2.98 2.65
CA ARG A 50 17.02 4.34 2.20
C ARG A 50 15.68 4.46 1.51
N ALA A 51 14.75 5.16 2.15
CA ALA A 51 13.48 5.55 1.57
C ALA A 51 13.70 6.42 0.32
N VAL A 52 13.03 6.07 -0.77
CA VAL A 52 12.98 6.81 -2.04
C VAL A 52 11.56 6.80 -2.56
N ALA A 53 11.19 7.69 -3.48
CA ALA A 53 9.80 7.74 -3.97
C ALA A 53 9.29 6.35 -4.43
N GLY A 54 8.23 5.84 -3.80
CA GLY A 54 7.60 4.57 -4.15
C GLY A 54 8.28 3.31 -3.59
N GLY A 55 9.29 3.43 -2.72
CA GLY A 55 9.89 2.26 -2.09
C GLY A 55 11.12 2.52 -1.22
N VAL A 56 11.89 1.47 -0.99
CA VAL A 56 13.11 1.51 -0.19
C VAL A 56 14.22 0.77 -0.93
N LEU A 57 15.35 1.44 -1.14
CA LEU A 57 16.60 0.80 -1.53
C LEU A 57 17.28 0.26 -0.27
N PHE A 58 17.77 -0.97 -0.32
CA PHE A 58 18.45 -1.60 0.82
C PHE A 58 19.48 -2.60 0.35
N ALA A 59 20.36 -3.01 1.26
CA ALA A 59 21.31 -4.08 1.06
C ALA A 59 20.95 -5.26 1.97
N GLY A 60 21.17 -6.49 1.52
CA GLY A 60 20.91 -7.67 2.32
C GLY A 60 21.50 -8.93 1.71
N ASP A 61 21.84 -9.88 2.56
CA ASP A 61 22.18 -11.22 2.12
C ASP A 61 20.93 -11.99 1.66
N ARG A 62 21.14 -13.25 1.25
CA ARG A 62 20.04 -14.12 0.81
C ARG A 62 18.99 -14.33 1.90
N ARG A 63 19.41 -14.44 3.17
CA ARG A 63 18.49 -14.61 4.31
C ARG A 63 17.60 -13.38 4.46
N ALA A 64 18.15 -12.18 4.40
CA ALA A 64 17.38 -10.94 4.45
C ALA A 64 16.41 -10.84 3.26
N ALA A 65 16.84 -11.13 2.04
CA ALA A 65 15.97 -11.10 0.86
C ALA A 65 14.77 -12.06 0.98
N TYR A 66 15.00 -13.26 1.53
CA TYR A 66 13.95 -14.24 1.79
C TYR A 66 13.04 -13.80 2.93
N ALA A 67 13.61 -13.32 4.04
CA ALA A 67 12.88 -12.81 5.18
C ALA A 67 11.96 -11.65 4.78
N VAL A 68 12.42 -10.71 3.96
CA VAL A 68 11.60 -9.60 3.47
C VAL A 68 10.40 -10.09 2.64
N ASN A 69 10.59 -11.07 1.73
CA ASN A 69 9.46 -11.63 0.98
C ASN A 69 8.45 -12.34 1.89
N LEU A 70 8.93 -13.08 2.89
CA LEU A 70 8.08 -13.84 3.81
C LEU A 70 7.33 -12.94 4.80
N TRP A 71 7.99 -11.91 5.33
CA TRP A 71 7.54 -11.16 6.50
C TRP A 71 7.07 -9.73 6.23
N SER A 72 7.51 -9.09 5.14
CA SER A 72 7.12 -7.70 4.89
C SER A 72 5.62 -7.59 4.67
N ARG A 73 4.98 -6.77 5.50
CA ARG A 73 3.57 -6.41 5.34
C ARG A 73 3.44 -5.19 4.44
N LEU A 74 4.43 -4.31 4.39
CA LEU A 74 4.31 -3.02 3.70
C LEU A 74 4.76 -3.07 2.24
N ALA A 75 5.73 -3.92 1.90
CA ALA A 75 6.21 -4.04 0.53
C ALA A 75 5.12 -4.60 -0.40
N SER A 76 5.11 -4.10 -1.63
CA SER A 76 4.37 -4.63 -2.77
C SER A 76 5.18 -5.66 -3.54
N ARG A 77 6.51 -5.54 -3.52
CA ARG A 77 7.43 -6.38 -4.30
C ARG A 77 8.86 -6.20 -3.83
N VAL A 78 9.69 -7.23 -3.94
CA VAL A 78 11.13 -7.21 -3.63
C VAL A 78 11.91 -7.54 -4.89
N LEU A 79 12.79 -6.63 -5.28
CA LEU A 79 13.55 -6.69 -6.52
C LEU A 79 15.05 -6.74 -6.19
N ARG A 80 15.78 -7.71 -6.75
CA ARG A 80 17.25 -7.78 -6.67
C ARG A 80 17.85 -7.06 -7.86
N ARG A 81 18.74 -6.08 -7.64
CA ARG A 81 19.44 -5.38 -8.72
C ARG A 81 20.46 -6.31 -9.35
N VAL A 82 20.36 -6.53 -10.66
CA VAL A 82 21.30 -7.42 -11.40
C VAL A 82 22.23 -6.66 -12.33
N ALA A 83 21.84 -5.45 -12.74
CA ALA A 83 22.74 -4.56 -13.47
C ALA A 83 22.28 -3.10 -13.36
N GLN A 84 23.23 -2.19 -13.47
CA GLN A 84 22.93 -0.76 -13.58
C GLN A 84 24.00 -0.07 -14.41
N ARG A 85 23.60 0.72 -15.42
CA ARG A 85 24.52 1.52 -16.23
C ARG A 85 23.90 2.78 -16.80
N ARG A 86 24.76 3.68 -17.27
CA ARG A 86 24.33 4.77 -18.14
C ARG A 86 23.88 4.25 -19.49
N TYR A 87 22.90 4.93 -20.08
CA TYR A 87 22.37 4.60 -21.40
C TYR A 87 21.93 5.87 -22.13
N ARG A 88 21.91 5.81 -23.46
CA ARG A 88 21.41 6.85 -24.37
C ARG A 88 20.62 6.28 -25.54
N SER A 89 20.86 5.01 -25.89
CA SER A 89 20.15 4.31 -26.95
C SER A 89 19.49 3.02 -26.45
N ASP A 90 18.62 2.47 -27.26
CA ASP A 90 18.05 1.14 -27.04
C ASP A 90 19.09 0.01 -27.19
N ASP A 91 20.16 0.24 -27.95
CA ASP A 91 21.28 -0.70 -28.09
C ASP A 91 22.13 -0.77 -26.81
N ASP A 92 22.24 0.33 -26.06
CA ASP A 92 22.83 0.31 -24.72
C ASP A 92 22.02 -0.58 -23.77
N LEU A 93 20.69 -0.62 -23.92
CA LEU A 93 19.82 -1.49 -23.12
C LEU A 93 19.97 -2.95 -23.49
N TYR A 94 20.12 -3.26 -24.79
CA TYR A 94 20.47 -4.60 -25.25
C TYR A 94 21.79 -5.07 -24.64
N ARG A 95 22.86 -4.25 -24.74
CA ARG A 95 24.18 -4.57 -24.18
C ARG A 95 24.15 -4.71 -22.66
N LEU A 96 23.40 -3.86 -21.97
CA LEU A 96 23.20 -3.97 -20.52
C LEU A 96 22.56 -5.31 -20.15
N ALA A 97 21.51 -5.71 -20.88
CA ALA A 97 20.82 -6.97 -20.64
C ALA A 97 21.69 -8.19 -20.99
N ALA A 98 22.35 -8.19 -22.16
CA ALA A 98 23.22 -9.28 -22.59
C ALA A 98 24.45 -9.48 -21.70
N GLY A 99 24.88 -8.42 -20.99
CA GLY A 99 26.02 -8.45 -20.07
C GLY A 99 25.75 -9.12 -18.72
N VAL A 100 24.49 -9.44 -18.39
CA VAL A 100 24.14 -10.13 -17.13
C VAL A 100 24.27 -11.63 -17.28
N GLU A 101 24.82 -12.30 -16.27
CA GLU A 101 24.93 -13.77 -16.21
C GLU A 101 23.57 -14.43 -15.88
N TRP A 102 22.57 -14.25 -16.74
CA TRP A 102 21.21 -14.78 -16.53
C TRP A 102 21.19 -16.29 -16.29
N GLU A 103 22.13 -17.03 -16.89
CA GLU A 103 22.28 -18.47 -16.73
C GLU A 103 22.52 -18.92 -15.28
N ARG A 104 22.90 -18.00 -14.39
CA ARG A 104 23.02 -18.25 -12.95
C ARG A 104 21.69 -18.08 -12.19
N CYS A 105 20.71 -17.41 -12.81
CA CYS A 105 19.42 -17.09 -12.21
C CYS A 105 18.29 -17.97 -12.75
N PHE A 106 18.22 -18.19 -14.07
CA PHE A 106 17.21 -19.01 -14.74
C PHE A 106 17.72 -19.49 -16.10
N ASP A 107 17.05 -20.51 -16.65
CA ASP A 107 17.40 -21.12 -17.95
C ASP A 107 16.19 -21.24 -18.88
N ALA A 108 16.37 -21.91 -20.02
CA ALA A 108 15.31 -22.06 -21.03
C ALA A 108 14.07 -22.87 -20.58
N ARG A 109 14.13 -23.59 -19.45
CA ARG A 109 12.97 -24.26 -18.86
C ARG A 109 12.02 -23.29 -18.17
N HIS A 110 12.50 -22.08 -17.88
CA HIS A 110 11.74 -21.02 -17.21
C HIS A 110 11.11 -20.09 -18.25
N THR A 111 9.85 -19.72 -18.01
CA THR A 111 9.18 -18.67 -18.78
C THR A 111 9.64 -17.29 -18.33
N LEU A 112 9.87 -16.38 -19.28
CA LEU A 112 10.37 -15.02 -19.04
C LEU A 112 9.29 -13.96 -19.30
N ARG A 113 9.25 -12.92 -18.46
CA ARG A 113 8.59 -11.64 -18.74
C ARG A 113 9.53 -10.48 -18.43
N VAL A 114 9.53 -9.47 -19.30
CA VAL A 114 10.22 -8.19 -19.07
C VAL A 114 9.18 -7.09 -18.91
N ASP A 115 9.24 -6.38 -17.79
CA ASP A 115 8.44 -5.19 -17.52
C ASP A 115 9.35 -3.96 -17.47
N LEU A 116 8.88 -2.83 -17.98
CA LEU A 116 9.65 -1.60 -18.03
C LEU A 116 8.87 -0.43 -17.44
N SER A 117 9.55 0.40 -16.66
CA SER A 117 9.04 1.69 -16.21
C SER A 117 10.11 2.76 -16.42
N ALA A 118 9.67 3.99 -16.70
CA ALA A 118 10.57 5.07 -17.06
C ALA A 118 10.14 6.40 -16.43
N VAL A 119 11.12 7.18 -15.96
CA VAL A 119 10.94 8.55 -15.49
C VAL A 119 11.95 9.43 -16.22
N ARG A 120 11.45 10.34 -17.07
CA ARG A 120 12.28 11.23 -17.91
C ARG A 120 13.26 10.49 -18.84
N SER A 121 12.92 9.28 -19.28
CA SER A 121 13.76 8.54 -20.25
C SER A 121 13.91 9.33 -21.55
N PRO A 122 15.12 9.40 -22.15
CA PRO A 122 15.34 10.05 -23.44
C PRO A 122 14.86 9.21 -24.64
N LEU A 123 14.45 7.95 -24.42
CA LEU A 123 14.01 7.06 -25.49
C LEU A 123 12.58 7.37 -25.93
N ARG A 124 12.35 7.32 -27.24
CA ARG A 124 11.05 7.60 -27.85
C ARG A 124 10.01 6.50 -27.63
N SER A 125 10.42 5.24 -27.51
CA SER A 125 9.52 4.08 -27.42
C SER A 125 9.93 3.12 -26.31
N LEU A 126 9.10 3.05 -25.27
CA LEU A 126 9.28 2.11 -24.16
C LEU A 126 9.00 0.66 -24.57
N ASN A 127 8.09 0.45 -25.52
CA ASN A 127 7.81 -0.88 -26.06
C ASN A 127 9.02 -1.43 -26.82
N PHE A 128 9.69 -0.59 -27.61
CA PHE A 128 10.90 -0.99 -28.31
C PHE A 128 12.06 -1.24 -27.32
N ALA A 129 12.23 -0.37 -26.32
CA ALA A 129 13.20 -0.60 -25.25
C ALA A 129 12.97 -1.94 -24.52
N THR A 130 11.71 -2.29 -24.24
CA THR A 130 11.34 -3.56 -23.61
C THR A 130 11.72 -4.75 -24.49
N LEU A 131 11.48 -4.65 -25.81
CA LEU A 131 11.89 -5.66 -26.78
C LEU A 131 13.40 -5.84 -26.80
N ARG A 132 14.17 -4.75 -26.85
CA ARG A 132 15.64 -4.81 -26.89
C ARG A 132 16.25 -5.44 -25.64
N ILE A 133 15.70 -5.15 -24.46
CA ILE A 133 16.11 -5.82 -23.21
C ILE A 133 15.80 -7.31 -23.30
N LYS A 134 14.59 -7.68 -23.72
CA LYS A 134 14.20 -9.09 -23.88
C LYS A 134 15.11 -9.83 -24.85
N ASP A 135 15.45 -9.21 -25.98
CA ASP A 135 16.37 -9.78 -26.97
C ASP A 135 17.75 -10.03 -26.35
N GLY A 136 18.31 -9.06 -25.61
CA GLY A 136 19.60 -9.23 -24.94
C GLY A 136 19.61 -10.37 -23.91
N ILE A 137 18.52 -10.56 -23.17
CA ILE A 137 18.38 -11.71 -22.23
C ILE A 137 18.32 -13.04 -23.00
N VAL A 138 17.47 -13.10 -24.03
CA VAL A 138 17.24 -14.32 -24.82
C VAL A 138 18.50 -14.74 -25.56
N ASP A 139 19.19 -13.80 -26.19
CA ASP A 139 20.41 -14.07 -26.94
C ASP A 139 21.51 -14.56 -26.01
N ARG A 140 21.70 -13.91 -24.85
CA ARG A 140 22.65 -14.36 -23.82
C ARG A 140 22.36 -15.80 -23.38
N LEU A 141 21.12 -16.14 -23.06
CA LEU A 141 20.76 -17.51 -22.66
C LEU A 141 20.96 -18.51 -23.80
N ARG A 142 20.61 -18.14 -25.03
CA ARG A 142 20.79 -19.01 -26.21
C ARG A 142 22.28 -19.27 -26.49
N GLU A 143 23.12 -18.26 -26.39
CA GLU A 143 24.57 -18.39 -26.58
C GLU A 143 25.22 -19.28 -25.52
N ARG A 144 24.75 -19.19 -24.26
CA ARG A 144 25.35 -19.91 -23.12
C ARG A 144 24.80 -21.32 -22.94
N THR A 145 23.53 -21.56 -23.27
CA THR A 145 22.83 -22.83 -22.99
C THR A 145 22.35 -23.57 -24.24
N GLY A 146 22.44 -22.94 -25.42
CA GLY A 146 21.95 -23.48 -26.70
C GLY A 146 20.43 -23.39 -26.87
N GLN A 147 19.67 -22.93 -25.87
CA GLN A 147 18.21 -22.94 -25.87
C GLN A 147 17.62 -21.54 -25.63
N ARG A 148 16.43 -21.30 -26.18
CA ARG A 148 15.68 -20.05 -26.03
C ARG A 148 14.57 -20.22 -24.98
N PRO A 149 14.48 -19.37 -23.94
CA PRO A 149 13.36 -19.41 -23.01
C PRO A 149 12.04 -18.99 -23.69
N SER A 150 10.94 -19.56 -23.23
CA SER A 150 9.59 -19.18 -23.66
C SER A 150 9.11 -17.93 -22.91
N ILE A 151 8.06 -17.27 -23.42
CA ILE A 151 7.49 -16.06 -22.82
C ILE A 151 6.11 -16.39 -22.26
N ASP A 152 5.91 -16.15 -20.96
CA ASP A 152 4.58 -16.15 -20.33
C ASP A 152 4.29 -14.75 -19.77
N THR A 153 3.30 -14.09 -20.34
CA THR A 153 2.91 -12.75 -19.92
C THR A 153 2.03 -12.74 -18.68
N ARG A 154 1.44 -13.86 -18.25
CA ARG A 154 0.54 -13.92 -17.10
C ARG A 154 1.23 -14.46 -15.86
N ALA A 155 1.88 -15.61 -15.97
CA ALA A 155 2.47 -16.32 -14.83
C ALA A 155 3.94 -16.71 -15.09
N PRO A 156 4.83 -15.74 -15.37
CA PRO A 156 6.22 -16.03 -15.65
C PRO A 156 6.93 -16.72 -14.48
N ASP A 157 7.94 -17.50 -14.80
CA ASP A 157 8.85 -18.07 -13.81
C ASP A 157 9.94 -17.06 -13.42
N ALA A 158 10.51 -16.39 -14.42
CA ALA A 158 11.45 -15.29 -14.24
C ALA A 158 10.82 -13.97 -14.73
N ARG A 159 10.75 -12.98 -13.84
CA ARG A 159 10.32 -11.63 -14.20
C ARG A 159 11.45 -10.64 -14.00
N VAL A 160 11.80 -9.93 -15.07
CA VAL A 160 12.82 -8.89 -15.08
C VAL A 160 12.16 -7.52 -15.17
N PHE A 161 12.54 -6.61 -14.29
CA PHE A 161 12.11 -5.23 -14.31
C PHE A 161 13.24 -4.33 -14.80
N ALA A 162 12.94 -3.46 -15.75
CA ALA A 162 13.82 -2.37 -16.16
C ALA A 162 13.26 -1.04 -15.65
N TYR A 163 14.10 -0.28 -14.95
CA TYR A 163 13.80 1.07 -14.52
C TYR A 163 14.73 2.05 -15.23
N LEU A 164 14.13 2.97 -15.98
CA LEU A 164 14.82 3.94 -16.82
C LEU A 164 14.68 5.35 -16.26
N GLU A 165 15.79 6.00 -15.96
CA GLU A 165 15.87 7.41 -15.61
C GLU A 165 16.46 8.23 -16.77
N ASP A 166 16.61 9.55 -16.61
CA ASP A 166 17.19 10.43 -17.65
C ASP A 166 18.53 9.91 -18.24
N ARG A 167 19.38 9.32 -17.40
CA ARG A 167 20.72 8.87 -17.82
C ARG A 167 21.07 7.44 -17.44
N GLN A 168 20.25 6.78 -16.63
CA GLN A 168 20.61 5.51 -16.01
C GLN A 168 19.51 4.47 -16.21
N ALA A 169 19.92 3.28 -16.62
CA ALA A 169 19.08 2.10 -16.73
C ALA A 169 19.48 1.12 -15.63
N THR A 170 18.49 0.61 -14.92
CA THR A 170 18.67 -0.41 -13.89
C THR A 170 17.83 -1.63 -14.23
N LEU A 171 18.44 -2.81 -14.22
CA LEU A 171 17.77 -4.10 -14.37
C LEU A 171 17.66 -4.76 -13.01
N TYR A 172 16.47 -5.28 -12.73
CA TYR A 172 16.16 -6.02 -11.53
C TYR A 172 15.55 -7.38 -11.85
N LEU A 173 15.82 -8.37 -11.00
CA LEU A 173 15.11 -9.64 -10.96
C LEU A 173 14.06 -9.60 -9.83
N ASP A 174 12.83 -10.00 -10.14
CA ASP A 174 11.73 -10.05 -9.18
C ASP A 174 11.79 -11.31 -8.31
N LEU A 175 11.92 -11.12 -7.00
CA LEU A 175 11.93 -12.22 -6.04
C LEU A 175 10.52 -12.58 -5.55
N SER A 176 9.53 -11.71 -5.75
CA SER A 176 8.18 -11.86 -5.18
C SER A 176 7.21 -12.61 -6.08
N GLY A 177 7.29 -12.46 -7.41
CA GLY A 177 6.40 -13.13 -8.38
C GLY A 177 5.02 -12.46 -8.49
N GLU A 178 4.05 -12.82 -7.64
CA GLU A 178 2.82 -12.01 -7.51
C GLU A 178 3.07 -10.82 -6.54
N PRO A 179 2.36 -9.69 -6.65
CA PRO A 179 2.52 -8.60 -5.69
C PRO A 179 2.25 -9.07 -4.25
N LEU A 180 3.10 -8.66 -3.32
CA LEU A 180 3.10 -9.16 -1.94
C LEU A 180 1.77 -8.93 -1.22
N PHE A 181 1.04 -7.83 -1.50
CA PHE A 181 -0.27 -7.56 -0.90
C PHE A 181 -1.29 -8.70 -1.13
N LYS A 182 -1.16 -9.48 -2.21
CA LYS A 182 -1.99 -10.68 -2.42
C LYS A 182 -1.55 -11.81 -1.48
N ARG A 183 -2.02 -11.82 -0.24
CA ARG A 183 -1.58 -12.79 0.79
C ARG A 183 -2.02 -14.23 0.51
N GLY A 184 -3.04 -14.41 -0.33
CA GLY A 184 -3.59 -15.72 -0.72
C GLY A 184 -5.00 -15.99 -0.19
N TRP A 185 -5.50 -15.19 0.76
CA TRP A 185 -6.83 -15.41 1.37
C TRP A 185 -7.99 -14.74 0.63
N ARG A 186 -7.71 -13.77 -0.25
CA ARG A 186 -8.74 -13.07 -1.02
C ARG A 186 -9.07 -13.80 -2.33
N ALA A 187 -10.31 -14.27 -2.48
CA ALA A 187 -10.75 -14.91 -3.72
C ALA A 187 -11.11 -13.88 -4.80
N GLY A 188 -10.35 -13.84 -5.90
CA GLY A 188 -10.52 -12.86 -6.98
C GLY A 188 -11.84 -12.90 -7.76
N ARG A 189 -12.73 -13.89 -7.53
CA ARG A 189 -14.07 -13.96 -8.18
C ARG A 189 -15.22 -13.58 -7.25
N ASP A 190 -15.08 -13.73 -5.93
CA ASP A 190 -16.15 -13.56 -4.95
C ASP A 190 -16.18 -12.15 -4.33
N ASP A 191 -15.07 -11.39 -4.47
CA ASP A 191 -14.88 -10.06 -3.92
C ASP A 191 -15.19 -8.93 -4.95
N LYS A 192 -16.20 -9.13 -5.81
CA LYS A 192 -16.67 -8.14 -6.80
C LYS A 192 -17.48 -6.98 -6.19
N GLY A 193 -17.12 -6.53 -4.98
CA GLY A 193 -17.65 -5.29 -4.38
C GLY A 193 -16.92 -4.04 -4.88
N GLU A 194 -17.15 -2.89 -4.24
CA GLU A 194 -16.23 -1.74 -4.37
C GLU A 194 -14.80 -2.19 -4.08
N ALA A 195 -13.84 -1.70 -4.88
CA ALA A 195 -12.47 -2.20 -4.88
C ALA A 195 -11.88 -2.18 -3.46
N PRO A 196 -11.61 -3.35 -2.84
CA PRO A 196 -11.20 -3.39 -1.45
C PRO A 196 -9.82 -2.75 -1.28
N LEU A 197 -9.60 -2.14 -0.11
CA LEU A 197 -8.30 -1.63 0.29
C LEU A 197 -7.25 -2.75 0.15
N LYS A 198 -6.09 -2.43 -0.43
CA LYS A 198 -4.97 -3.39 -0.52
C LYS A 198 -4.44 -3.71 0.88
N GLU A 199 -4.07 -4.97 1.09
CA GLU A 199 -3.63 -5.54 2.35
C GLU A 199 -2.39 -4.83 2.91
N ASN A 200 -1.42 -4.49 2.04
CA ASN A 200 -0.23 -3.77 2.48
C ASN A 200 -0.50 -2.31 2.88
N LEU A 201 -1.48 -1.65 2.25
CA LEU A 201 -1.92 -0.33 2.67
C LEU A 201 -2.65 -0.42 4.01
N ALA A 202 -3.51 -1.43 4.21
CA ALA A 202 -4.18 -1.69 5.48
C ALA A 202 -3.18 -1.90 6.64
N ALA A 203 -2.15 -2.74 6.44
CA ALA A 203 -1.05 -2.89 7.40
C ALA A 203 -0.27 -1.57 7.61
N GLY A 204 -0.13 -0.76 6.56
CA GLY A 204 0.42 0.58 6.63
C GLY A 204 -0.39 1.53 7.51
N LEU A 205 -1.73 1.49 7.43
CA LEU A 205 -2.61 2.28 8.30
C LEU A 205 -2.40 1.94 9.77
N LEU A 206 -2.37 0.64 10.11
CA LEU A 206 -2.10 0.16 11.47
C LEU A 206 -0.73 0.63 11.98
N THR A 207 0.29 0.52 11.13
CA THR A 207 1.67 0.94 11.45
C THR A 207 1.75 2.45 11.71
N LEU A 208 1.14 3.26 10.83
CA LEU A 208 1.17 4.72 10.96
C LEU A 208 0.32 5.25 12.13
N ALA A 209 -0.75 4.54 12.46
CA ALA A 209 -1.55 4.79 13.66
C ALA A 209 -0.77 4.46 14.95
N GLY A 210 0.27 3.64 14.87
CA GLY A 210 1.01 3.14 16.04
C GLY A 210 0.25 2.05 16.79
N TRP A 211 -0.61 1.31 16.10
CA TRP A 211 -1.39 0.23 16.70
C TRP A 211 -0.50 -0.98 17.02
N THR A 212 -0.77 -1.63 18.16
CA THR A 212 -0.15 -2.91 18.54
C THR A 212 -1.23 -3.89 19.01
N PRO A 213 -1.00 -5.21 18.98
CA PRO A 213 -1.99 -6.22 19.39
C PRO A 213 -2.57 -6.05 20.80
N ALA A 214 -1.86 -5.34 21.69
CA ALA A 214 -2.34 -5.06 23.04
C ALA A 214 -3.44 -4.00 23.09
N ILE A 215 -3.65 -3.24 22.01
CA ILE A 215 -4.63 -2.14 21.92
C ILE A 215 -5.89 -2.67 21.21
N PRO A 216 -7.10 -2.45 21.75
CA PRO A 216 -8.31 -2.82 21.05
C PRO A 216 -8.44 -2.09 19.72
N LEU A 217 -8.92 -2.80 18.70
CA LEU A 217 -9.11 -2.30 17.36
C LEU A 217 -10.56 -2.49 16.92
N TYR A 218 -11.14 -1.43 16.38
CA TYR A 218 -12.47 -1.48 15.76
C TYR A 218 -12.46 -0.84 14.37
N ASP A 219 -13.04 -1.53 13.39
CA ASP A 219 -13.31 -0.97 12.07
C ASP A 219 -14.84 -0.92 11.83
N PRO A 220 -15.48 0.25 11.94
CA PRO A 220 -16.92 0.41 11.73
C PRO A 220 -17.36 0.43 10.26
N PHE A 221 -16.42 0.40 9.31
CA PHE A 221 -16.66 0.31 7.86
C PHE A 221 -15.81 -0.82 7.27
N CYS A 222 -15.86 -2.00 7.90
CA CYS A 222 -14.86 -3.04 7.65
C CYS A 222 -14.95 -3.68 6.27
N GLY A 223 -16.09 -3.57 5.58
CA GLY A 223 -16.34 -4.19 4.29
C GLY A 223 -15.97 -5.69 4.33
N SER A 224 -15.03 -6.07 3.46
CA SER A 224 -14.48 -7.44 3.37
C SER A 224 -13.47 -7.83 4.47
N GLY A 225 -13.28 -6.97 5.48
CA GLY A 225 -12.49 -7.23 6.69
C GLY A 225 -10.99 -6.92 6.58
N THR A 226 -10.50 -6.27 5.52
CA THR A 226 -9.04 -6.18 5.26
C THR A 226 -8.22 -5.64 6.43
N ILE A 227 -8.62 -4.52 7.04
CA ILE A 227 -7.85 -3.88 8.12
C ILE A 227 -7.78 -4.80 9.34
N VAL A 228 -8.92 -5.33 9.78
CA VAL A 228 -8.99 -6.19 10.96
C VAL A 228 -8.37 -7.57 10.74
N ILE A 229 -8.39 -8.10 9.51
CA ILE A 229 -7.68 -9.35 9.15
C ILE A 229 -6.17 -9.14 9.14
N GLU A 230 -5.65 -8.02 8.63
CA GLU A 230 -4.21 -7.71 8.76
C GLU A 230 -3.82 -7.50 10.22
N ALA A 231 -4.67 -6.87 11.04
CA ALA A 231 -4.45 -6.74 12.48
C ALA A 231 -4.43 -8.10 13.20
N ALA A 232 -5.34 -9.01 12.85
CA ALA A 232 -5.35 -10.37 13.38
C ALA A 232 -4.08 -11.14 12.96
N GLN A 233 -3.64 -11.04 11.70
CA GLN A 233 -2.37 -11.65 11.28
C GLN A 233 -1.16 -11.09 12.06
N ILE A 234 -1.16 -9.80 12.42
CA ILE A 234 -0.13 -9.22 13.29
C ILE A 234 -0.22 -9.80 14.70
N ALA A 235 -1.42 -9.88 15.29
CA ALA A 235 -1.64 -10.39 16.64
C ALA A 235 -1.23 -11.86 16.78
N PHE A 236 -1.53 -12.68 15.77
CA PHE A 236 -1.16 -14.09 15.71
C PHE A 236 0.28 -14.32 15.21
N ASP A 237 1.08 -13.26 15.04
CA ASP A 237 2.43 -13.30 14.47
C ASP A 237 2.54 -14.14 13.19
N LEU A 238 1.49 -14.10 12.37
CA LEU A 238 1.37 -14.87 11.13
C LEU A 238 2.05 -14.11 10.00
N ALA A 239 3.10 -14.69 9.45
CA ALA A 239 3.84 -14.09 8.34
C ALA A 239 2.90 -13.91 7.11
N PRO A 240 2.81 -12.70 6.54
CA PRO A 240 1.91 -12.40 5.41
C PRO A 240 2.20 -13.26 4.17
N GLY A 241 3.42 -13.78 4.07
CA GLY A 241 3.89 -14.61 2.98
C GLY A 241 3.65 -16.12 3.13
N LEU A 242 3.13 -16.59 4.27
CA LEU A 242 3.17 -18.02 4.59
C LEU A 242 2.29 -18.88 3.67
N SER A 243 1.12 -18.37 3.28
CA SER A 243 0.11 -19.10 2.50
C SER A 243 0.18 -18.85 0.99
N ARG A 244 1.35 -18.44 0.47
CA ARG A 244 1.54 -18.11 -0.95
C ARG A 244 2.90 -18.57 -1.46
N ALA A 245 3.03 -18.61 -2.79
CA ALA A 245 4.28 -18.86 -3.50
C ALA A 245 4.98 -17.54 -3.89
N PHE A 246 6.27 -17.65 -4.22
CA PHE A 246 7.17 -16.56 -4.56
C PHE A 246 7.95 -16.83 -5.84
N GLY A 247 8.36 -15.76 -6.52
CA GLY A 247 9.23 -15.84 -7.70
C GLY A 247 10.60 -16.45 -7.37
N LEU A 248 11.15 -16.16 -6.19
CA LEU A 248 12.44 -16.67 -5.73
C LEU A 248 12.51 -18.21 -5.68
N GLU A 249 11.38 -18.90 -5.48
CA GLU A 249 11.31 -20.36 -5.37
C GLU A 249 11.53 -21.05 -6.73
N LYS A 250 11.39 -20.29 -7.82
CA LYS A 250 11.55 -20.76 -9.20
C LYS A 250 12.93 -20.48 -9.78
N LEU A 251 13.82 -19.80 -9.07
CA LEU A 251 15.13 -19.42 -9.59
C LEU A 251 16.17 -20.54 -9.37
N LEU A 252 17.15 -20.63 -10.25
CA LEU A 252 18.24 -21.62 -10.15
C LEU A 252 19.11 -21.43 -8.92
N ASP A 253 19.26 -20.19 -8.46
CA ASP A 253 20.02 -19.85 -7.26
C ASP A 253 19.18 -19.90 -5.97
N HIS A 254 17.98 -20.50 -6.01
CA HIS A 254 17.15 -20.71 -4.83
C HIS A 254 17.82 -21.65 -3.80
N ASP A 255 17.90 -21.19 -2.55
CA ASP A 255 18.31 -22.03 -1.42
C ASP A 255 17.08 -22.61 -0.73
N ALA A 256 16.71 -23.83 -1.15
CA ALA A 256 15.54 -24.52 -0.62
C ALA A 256 15.65 -24.84 0.88
N ALA A 257 16.85 -25.11 1.40
CA ALA A 257 17.06 -25.46 2.80
C ALA A 257 16.90 -24.23 3.70
N LEU A 258 17.52 -23.11 3.34
CA LEU A 258 17.34 -21.83 4.04
C LEU A 258 15.87 -21.38 4.01
N TRP A 259 15.21 -21.51 2.85
CA TRP A 259 13.81 -21.14 2.70
C TRP A 259 12.88 -21.99 3.57
N ALA A 260 13.07 -23.32 3.56
CA ALA A 260 12.33 -24.24 4.42
C ALA A 260 12.52 -23.90 5.91
N SER A 261 13.75 -23.58 6.33
CA SER A 261 14.04 -23.14 7.70
C SER A 261 13.28 -21.85 8.06
N LEU A 262 13.32 -20.81 7.21
CA LEU A 262 12.60 -19.55 7.46
C LEU A 262 11.08 -19.74 7.55
N ARG A 263 10.50 -20.58 6.69
CA ARG A 263 9.08 -20.94 6.75
C ARG A 263 8.74 -21.72 8.01
N ALA A 264 9.57 -22.69 8.40
CA ALA A 264 9.37 -23.44 9.63
C ALA A 264 9.43 -22.53 10.87
N ASP A 265 10.35 -21.56 10.90
CA ASP A 265 10.44 -20.55 11.97
C ASP A 265 9.16 -19.71 12.04
N ALA A 266 8.63 -19.28 10.89
CA ALA A 266 7.37 -18.54 10.82
C ALA A 266 6.16 -19.34 11.31
N ILE A 267 6.08 -20.62 10.97
CA ILE A 267 5.03 -21.52 11.48
C ILE A 267 5.13 -21.65 13.01
N ARG A 268 6.33 -21.86 13.55
CA ARG A 268 6.53 -21.98 15.01
C ARG A 268 6.14 -20.70 15.75
N ARG A 269 6.50 -19.54 15.21
CA ARG A 269 6.10 -18.22 15.73
C ARG A 269 4.59 -18.06 15.77
N ALA A 270 3.91 -18.33 14.65
CA ALA A 270 2.45 -18.21 14.58
C ALA A 270 1.74 -19.17 15.54
N GLN A 271 2.20 -20.41 15.66
CA GLN A 271 1.66 -21.39 16.60
C GLN A 271 1.87 -20.95 18.06
N ALA A 272 3.04 -20.39 18.40
CA ALA A 272 3.32 -19.89 19.74
C ALA A 272 2.42 -18.70 20.11
N ALA A 273 2.27 -17.73 19.20
CA ALA A 273 1.38 -16.59 19.39
C ALA A 273 -0.09 -17.03 19.50
N GLY A 274 -0.54 -17.95 18.66
CA GLY A 274 -1.89 -18.52 18.74
C GLY A 274 -2.17 -19.23 20.07
N ARG A 275 -1.21 -20.00 20.59
CA ARG A 275 -1.32 -20.62 21.92
C ARG A 275 -1.34 -19.59 23.05
N ALA A 276 -0.53 -18.53 22.97
CA ALA A 276 -0.52 -17.46 23.97
C ALA A 276 -1.87 -16.73 24.02
N LEU A 277 -2.44 -16.42 22.86
CA LEU A 277 -3.77 -15.80 22.75
C LEU A 277 -4.89 -16.72 23.25
N ALA A 278 -4.81 -18.03 22.97
CA ALA A 278 -5.78 -19.00 23.45
C ALA A 278 -5.66 -19.28 24.97
N GLY A 279 -4.43 -19.35 25.49
CA GLY A 279 -4.13 -19.59 26.91
C GLY A 279 -4.50 -18.41 27.81
N ALA A 280 -4.43 -17.18 27.29
CA ALA A 280 -4.99 -15.99 27.94
C ALA A 280 -6.53 -16.04 28.04
N GLY A 281 -7.20 -17.02 27.43
CA GLY A 281 -8.65 -17.23 27.53
C GLY A 281 -9.07 -18.30 28.55
N ALA A 282 -8.15 -18.97 29.24
CA ALA A 282 -8.48 -20.05 30.18
C ALA A 282 -8.79 -19.57 31.61
N ASP A 283 -8.30 -18.38 32.00
CA ASP A 283 -8.52 -17.77 33.33
C ASP A 283 -8.92 -16.29 33.25
N THR A 284 -8.99 -15.71 32.05
CA THR A 284 -9.34 -14.31 31.83
C THR A 284 -10.27 -14.19 30.62
N ASP A 285 -11.33 -13.38 30.72
CA ASP A 285 -12.28 -13.00 29.65
C ASP A 285 -11.61 -12.20 28.51
N VAL A 286 -10.40 -12.58 28.06
CA VAL A 286 -9.66 -11.90 27.00
C VAL A 286 -10.17 -12.39 25.66
N ALA A 287 -11.41 -12.01 25.35
CA ALA A 287 -11.92 -12.02 23.99
C ALA A 287 -10.98 -11.21 23.08
N PRO A 288 -10.85 -11.56 21.80
CA PRO A 288 -10.00 -10.84 20.89
C PRO A 288 -10.40 -9.37 20.85
N LEU A 289 -9.42 -8.51 21.07
CA LEU A 289 -9.58 -7.07 21.06
C LEU A 289 -9.67 -6.54 19.61
N LEU A 290 -10.30 -7.29 18.70
CA LEU A 290 -10.46 -6.97 17.29
C LEU A 290 -11.95 -7.10 16.92
N ALA A 291 -12.54 -6.03 16.39
CA ALA A 291 -13.92 -6.04 15.95
C ALA A 291 -14.08 -5.33 14.60
N GLY A 292 -15.03 -5.79 13.80
CA GLY A 292 -15.39 -5.19 12.52
C GLY A 292 -16.90 -5.11 12.37
N SER A 293 -17.40 -3.99 11.87
CA SER A 293 -18.79 -3.89 11.42
C SER A 293 -18.93 -3.21 10.08
N ASP A 294 -20.02 -3.50 9.41
CA ASP A 294 -20.39 -2.90 8.14
C ASP A 294 -21.91 -2.88 8.01
N LEU A 295 -22.43 -1.92 7.25
CA LEU A 295 -23.85 -1.79 6.98
C LEU A 295 -24.36 -2.95 6.10
N ASP A 296 -23.52 -3.46 5.18
CA ASP A 296 -23.87 -4.59 4.29
C ASP A 296 -23.60 -5.94 4.99
N PRO A 297 -24.64 -6.74 5.34
CA PRO A 297 -24.46 -8.06 5.93
C PRO A 297 -23.70 -9.03 5.00
N HIS A 298 -23.78 -8.84 3.68
CA HIS A 298 -23.01 -9.66 2.74
C HIS A 298 -21.51 -9.34 2.79
N ALA A 299 -21.13 -8.10 3.10
CA ALA A 299 -19.73 -7.72 3.32
C ALA A 299 -19.16 -8.42 4.55
N ILE A 300 -19.93 -8.47 5.63
CA ILE A 300 -19.59 -9.21 6.84
C ILE A 300 -19.41 -10.70 6.56
N GLU A 301 -20.28 -11.30 5.75
CA GLU A 301 -20.18 -12.71 5.38
C GLU A 301 -18.93 -12.98 4.51
N ARG A 302 -18.57 -12.04 3.61
CA ARG A 302 -17.28 -12.08 2.90
C ARG A 302 -16.10 -11.97 3.88
N ALA A 303 -16.17 -11.09 4.87
CA ALA A 303 -15.11 -10.89 5.86
C ALA A 303 -14.85 -12.16 6.69
N ARG A 304 -15.90 -12.88 7.10
CA ARG A 304 -15.77 -14.17 7.80
C ARG A 304 -15.08 -15.23 6.95
N ARG A 305 -15.47 -15.37 5.68
CA ARG A 305 -14.79 -16.29 4.75
C ARG A 305 -13.33 -15.91 4.49
N ASN A 306 -13.03 -14.62 4.40
CA ASN A 306 -11.67 -14.14 4.25
C ASN A 306 -10.82 -14.41 5.50
N LEU A 307 -11.39 -14.27 6.70
CA LEU A 307 -10.75 -14.65 7.96
C LEU A 307 -10.38 -16.15 7.98
N GLU A 308 -11.34 -17.00 7.61
CA GLU A 308 -11.13 -18.45 7.51
C GLU A 308 -10.02 -18.80 6.51
N ARG A 309 -10.07 -18.22 5.30
CA ARG A 309 -9.04 -18.41 4.26
C ARG A 309 -7.66 -17.85 4.69
N ALA A 310 -7.62 -16.88 5.59
CA ALA A 310 -6.38 -16.38 6.18
C ALA A 310 -5.78 -17.34 7.22
N GLY A 311 -6.46 -18.45 7.55
CA GLY A 311 -6.01 -19.45 8.52
C GLY A 311 -6.12 -18.99 9.97
N LEU A 312 -6.95 -17.99 10.24
CA LEU A 312 -7.18 -17.44 11.58
C LEU A 312 -8.42 -18.10 12.21
N PRO A 313 -8.45 -18.26 13.55
CA PRO A 313 -9.60 -18.88 14.20
C PRO A 313 -10.84 -17.98 14.09
N PRO A 314 -12.06 -18.54 13.95
CA PRO A 314 -13.28 -17.76 13.73
C PRO A 314 -13.56 -16.73 14.82
N GLN A 315 -13.17 -17.03 16.05
CA GLN A 315 -13.32 -16.12 17.17
C GLN A 315 -12.33 -14.95 17.13
N ALA A 316 -11.24 -14.99 16.35
CA ALA A 316 -10.18 -13.97 16.34
C ALA A 316 -10.66 -12.54 16.10
N ILE A 317 -11.82 -12.37 15.45
CA ILE A 317 -12.41 -11.07 15.16
C ILE A 317 -13.92 -11.13 15.41
N ALA A 318 -14.44 -10.20 16.21
CA ALA A 318 -15.87 -10.02 16.39
C ALA A 318 -16.48 -9.25 15.21
N PHE A 319 -17.07 -9.97 14.25
CA PHE A 319 -17.77 -9.39 13.11
C PHE A 319 -19.27 -9.25 13.35
N ARG A 320 -19.84 -8.07 13.08
CA ARG A 320 -21.29 -7.81 13.16
C ARG A 320 -21.78 -6.91 12.01
N ALA A 321 -23.01 -7.10 11.55
CA ALA A 321 -23.66 -6.07 10.74
C ALA A 321 -24.05 -4.89 11.64
N GLY A 322 -23.85 -3.67 11.19
CA GLY A 322 -24.15 -2.48 11.99
C GLY A 322 -23.88 -1.18 11.25
N ASP A 323 -24.71 -0.18 11.53
CA ASP A 323 -24.57 1.17 11.01
C ASP A 323 -23.56 1.97 11.83
N ALA A 324 -22.54 2.51 11.16
CA ALA A 324 -21.52 3.34 11.78
C ALA A 324 -22.08 4.61 12.43
N ALA A 325 -23.18 5.17 11.91
CA ALA A 325 -23.87 6.32 12.52
C ALA A 325 -24.40 6.02 13.94
N HIS A 326 -24.52 4.73 14.28
CA HIS A 326 -24.98 4.25 15.58
C HIS A 326 -23.91 3.40 16.29
N ALA A 327 -22.65 3.49 15.87
CA ALA A 327 -21.57 2.70 16.42
C ALA A 327 -21.43 2.90 17.94
N ARG A 328 -21.03 1.82 18.63
CA ARG A 328 -20.70 1.78 20.05
C ARG A 328 -19.41 1.01 20.25
N PRO A 329 -18.58 1.37 21.26
CA PRO A 329 -17.37 0.62 21.60
C PRO A 329 -17.68 -0.88 21.72
N PRO A 330 -16.98 -1.74 20.97
CA PRO A 330 -17.14 -3.19 21.10
C PRO A 330 -16.40 -3.76 22.33
N PHE A 331 -15.56 -2.95 22.98
CA PHE A 331 -14.77 -3.32 24.14
C PHE A 331 -14.90 -2.24 25.22
N GLU A 332 -14.84 -2.64 26.50
CA GLU A 332 -14.94 -1.72 27.64
C GLU A 332 -13.75 -0.76 27.72
N ARG A 333 -12.55 -1.29 27.46
CA ARG A 333 -11.31 -0.51 27.44
C ARG A 333 -11.20 0.31 26.16
N PRO A 334 -10.78 1.59 26.24
CA PRO A 334 -10.48 2.38 25.06
C PRO A 334 -9.41 1.76 24.17
N GLY A 335 -9.54 2.00 22.87
CA GLY A 335 -8.67 1.49 21.84
C GLY A 335 -8.63 2.40 20.62
N PHE A 336 -8.30 1.81 19.48
CA PHE A 336 -8.18 2.49 18.20
C PHE A 336 -9.35 2.12 17.30
N ILE A 337 -9.87 3.12 16.60
CA ILE A 337 -10.64 2.94 15.40
C ILE A 337 -9.69 3.15 14.23
N VAL A 338 -9.53 2.16 13.35
CA VAL A 338 -8.77 2.32 12.10
C VAL A 338 -9.68 1.87 10.97
N THR A 339 -10.01 2.78 10.06
CA THR A 339 -11.06 2.53 9.08
C THR A 339 -10.85 3.27 7.77
N ASN A 340 -11.47 2.75 6.72
CA ASN A 340 -11.52 3.32 5.39
C ASN A 340 -12.98 3.54 4.99
N PRO A 341 -13.62 4.63 5.45
CA PRO A 341 -15.00 4.93 5.12
C PRO A 341 -15.17 5.13 3.61
N PRO A 342 -16.40 5.04 3.08
CA PRO A 342 -16.66 5.37 1.68
C PRO A 342 -16.21 6.81 1.39
N TYR A 343 -15.65 7.06 0.20
CA TYR A 343 -15.33 8.42 -0.23
C TYR A 343 -16.60 9.04 -0.84
N GLY A 344 -17.01 10.23 -0.39
CA GLY A 344 -18.01 11.04 -1.11
C GLY A 344 -17.62 11.23 -2.58
N GLU A 345 -18.61 11.48 -3.46
CA GLU A 345 -18.47 11.42 -4.92
C GLU A 345 -17.07 11.74 -5.44
N ARG A 346 -16.56 10.84 -6.29
CA ARG A 346 -15.36 11.08 -7.09
C ARG A 346 -15.43 12.48 -7.67
N ILE A 347 -14.55 13.38 -7.21
CA ILE A 347 -14.32 14.65 -7.91
C ILE A 347 -14.11 14.27 -9.37
N ALA A 348 -15.02 14.74 -10.23
CA ALA A 348 -14.92 14.58 -11.66
C ALA A 348 -13.49 15.00 -12.06
N ALA A 349 -12.77 14.05 -12.65
CA ALA A 349 -11.49 14.34 -13.26
C ALA A 349 -11.73 15.44 -14.29
N GLY A 350 -11.24 16.65 -14.00
CA GLY A 350 -11.08 17.68 -15.01
C GLY A 350 -10.10 17.14 -16.05
N ASP A 351 -10.58 16.95 -17.26
CA ASP A 351 -9.75 16.60 -18.40
C ASP A 351 -8.78 17.75 -18.74
N ALA A 352 -7.59 17.32 -19.15
CA ALA A 352 -6.51 18.03 -19.86
C ALA A 352 -5.61 19.01 -19.07
N THR A 353 -4.46 18.50 -18.64
CA THR A 353 -3.19 18.75 -19.36
C THR A 353 -2.16 17.65 -19.05
N ALA A 354 -1.37 17.34 -20.08
CA ALA A 354 -0.53 16.15 -20.20
C ALA A 354 0.66 16.10 -19.24
N GLY A 355 1.06 14.87 -18.86
CA GLY A 355 2.43 14.53 -18.51
C GLY A 355 2.71 14.23 -17.03
N SER A 356 2.33 13.05 -16.54
CA SER A 356 3.13 12.24 -15.59
C SER A 356 2.38 10.95 -15.23
N HIS A 357 2.79 9.83 -15.82
CA HIS A 357 2.27 8.50 -15.47
C HIS A 357 3.32 7.74 -14.65
N ALA A 358 3.04 7.56 -13.36
CA ALA A 358 3.60 6.47 -12.56
C ALA A 358 2.85 5.16 -12.90
N PRO A 359 3.51 4.00 -12.87
CA PRO A 359 3.07 2.81 -13.59
C PRO A 359 1.96 2.08 -12.84
N SER A 360 0.73 2.17 -13.34
CA SER A 360 -0.34 1.23 -13.00
C SER A 360 -0.32 0.08 -14.01
N GLY A 361 -0.03 -1.13 -13.53
CA GLY A 361 -0.20 -2.35 -14.30
C GLY A 361 -1.65 -2.51 -14.76
N ARG A 362 -1.84 -2.68 -16.06
CA ARG A 362 -3.03 -3.31 -16.62
C ARG A 362 -2.60 -4.47 -17.50
N ASP A 363 -3.03 -5.65 -17.08
CA ASP A 363 -3.25 -6.80 -17.93
C ASP A 363 -4.41 -6.49 -18.87
N ALA A 364 -4.15 -6.56 -20.19
CA ALA A 364 -5.05 -7.06 -21.24
C ALA A 364 -4.57 -6.60 -22.62
N ALA A 365 -3.88 -7.48 -23.36
CA ALA A 365 -3.90 -7.50 -24.82
C ALA A 365 -3.35 -8.85 -25.32
N ALA A 366 -4.21 -9.87 -25.35
CA ALA A 366 -4.01 -11.03 -26.20
C ALA A 366 -4.54 -10.68 -27.60
N GLY A 367 -3.63 -10.51 -28.55
CA GLY A 367 -3.96 -10.51 -29.97
C GLY A 367 -4.36 -11.93 -30.40
N ARG A 368 -5.56 -12.07 -30.95
CA ARG A 368 -6.01 -13.28 -31.64
C ARG A 368 -5.67 -13.14 -33.12
N ASN A 369 -4.91 -14.11 -33.63
CA ASN A 369 -4.83 -14.38 -35.07
C ASN A 369 -6.14 -15.00 -35.54
N ALA A 370 -6.58 -14.54 -36.71
CA ALA A 370 -7.75 -15.00 -37.43
C ALA A 370 -7.51 -16.41 -38.02
N ALA A 371 -8.45 -17.31 -37.76
CA ALA A 371 -8.73 -18.47 -38.60
C ALA A 371 -10.24 -18.67 -38.63
N ALA A 372 -10.77 -18.85 -39.84
CA ALA A 372 -12.17 -18.84 -40.18
C ALA A 372 -12.92 -20.09 -39.71
N SER A 373 -14.15 -19.92 -39.22
CA SER A 373 -15.26 -20.84 -39.50
C SER A 373 -16.61 -20.17 -39.22
N ARG A 374 -17.58 -20.51 -40.06
CA ARG A 374 -18.94 -19.96 -40.14
C ARG A 374 -19.81 -20.52 -39.01
N GLY A 375 -20.66 -19.69 -38.41
CA GLY A 375 -21.65 -20.12 -37.43
C GLY A 375 -22.68 -19.02 -37.19
N THR A 376 -23.96 -19.38 -37.31
CA THR A 376 -25.14 -18.55 -37.53
C THR A 376 -25.61 -17.73 -36.32
N ALA A 377 -26.31 -16.64 -36.64
CA ALA A 377 -26.96 -15.74 -35.70
C ALA A 377 -28.17 -16.40 -35.01
N ALA A 378 -28.15 -16.47 -33.67
CA ALA A 378 -29.32 -16.43 -32.80
C ALA A 378 -28.86 -16.17 -31.35
N ASP A 379 -29.70 -15.48 -30.58
CA ASP A 379 -29.58 -15.12 -29.16
C ASP A 379 -28.76 -13.87 -28.78
N ARG A 380 -29.38 -12.71 -29.01
CA ARG A 380 -29.23 -11.54 -28.15
C ARG A 380 -30.48 -11.41 -27.27
N ARG A 381 -30.42 -11.88 -26.02
CA ARG A 381 -31.31 -11.40 -24.96
C ARG A 381 -30.52 -10.48 -24.04
N ALA A 382 -30.99 -9.23 -24.01
CA ALA A 382 -30.47 -8.15 -23.19
C ALA A 382 -30.68 -8.45 -21.70
N ALA A 383 -29.59 -8.50 -20.94
CA ALA A 383 -29.61 -8.32 -19.50
C ALA A 383 -29.16 -6.88 -19.21
N THR A 384 -30.14 -6.01 -18.95
CA THR A 384 -29.92 -4.65 -18.45
C THR A 384 -29.37 -4.74 -17.03
N HIS A 385 -28.05 -4.57 -16.89
CA HIS A 385 -27.42 -4.32 -15.59
C HIS A 385 -27.95 -2.99 -15.05
N ARG A 386 -28.74 -3.06 -13.97
CA ARG A 386 -29.02 -1.89 -13.12
C ARG A 386 -27.72 -1.45 -12.46
N SER A 387 -27.19 -0.34 -12.92
CA SER A 387 -26.17 0.46 -12.24
C SER A 387 -26.72 0.87 -10.86
N ALA A 388 -25.93 0.70 -9.80
CA ALA A 388 -26.24 1.30 -8.51
C ALA A 388 -26.36 2.83 -8.66
N PRO A 389 -27.30 3.49 -7.95
CA PRO A 389 -27.48 4.93 -8.07
C PRO A 389 -26.24 5.68 -7.53
N SER A 390 -25.88 6.76 -8.20
CA SER A 390 -24.86 7.72 -7.78
C SER A 390 -25.14 8.20 -6.34
N ALA A 391 -24.13 8.16 -5.48
CA ALA A 391 -24.27 8.58 -4.09
C ALA A 391 -24.33 10.12 -4.00
N ASP A 392 -25.52 10.66 -3.78
CA ASP A 392 -25.77 12.07 -3.46
C ASP A 392 -24.76 12.62 -2.42
N PRO A 393 -23.93 13.65 -2.77
CA PRO A 393 -22.94 14.24 -1.88
C PRO A 393 -23.50 14.65 -0.50
N SER A 394 -24.77 15.09 -0.47
CA SER A 394 -25.42 15.48 0.78
C SER A 394 -25.65 14.28 1.71
N ARG A 395 -25.86 13.07 1.17
CA ARG A 395 -26.00 11.84 1.97
C ARG A 395 -24.68 11.38 2.55
N HIS A 396 -23.58 11.52 1.81
CA HIS A 396 -22.24 11.19 2.32
C HIS A 396 -21.88 12.11 3.50
N GLU A 397 -22.07 13.42 3.34
CA GLU A 397 -21.83 14.38 4.42
C GLU A 397 -22.69 14.07 5.65
N GLN A 398 -23.98 13.80 5.47
CA GLN A 398 -24.88 13.44 6.57
C GLN A 398 -24.42 12.18 7.30
N ALA A 399 -23.98 11.15 6.56
CA ALA A 399 -23.45 9.92 7.14
C ALA A 399 -22.17 10.17 7.94
N MET A 400 -21.24 10.97 7.43
CA MET A 400 -20.00 11.33 8.15
C MET A 400 -20.31 12.19 9.39
N ARG A 401 -21.27 13.11 9.30
CA ARG A 401 -21.73 13.91 10.45
C ARG A 401 -22.29 13.04 11.57
N ALA A 402 -23.19 12.12 11.23
CA ALA A 402 -23.78 11.19 12.18
C ALA A 402 -22.72 10.25 12.79
N PHE A 403 -21.76 9.78 11.98
CA PHE A 403 -20.63 9.01 12.49
C PHE A 403 -19.77 9.81 13.48
N GLY A 404 -19.46 11.06 13.17
CA GLY A 404 -18.76 11.96 14.08
C GLY A 404 -19.49 12.15 15.43
N GLU A 405 -20.82 12.28 15.39
CA GLU A 405 -21.65 12.33 16.60
C GLU A 405 -21.59 11.03 17.41
N ALA A 406 -21.63 9.86 16.76
CA ALA A 406 -21.46 8.57 17.41
C ALA A 406 -20.09 8.45 18.11
N LEU A 407 -19.01 8.86 17.43
CA LEU A 407 -17.67 8.91 18.01
C LEU A 407 -17.63 9.77 19.27
N ARG A 408 -18.08 11.02 19.18
CA ARG A 408 -18.02 11.96 20.32
C ARG A 408 -18.94 11.60 21.48
N SER A 409 -20.04 10.90 21.23
CA SER A 409 -20.99 10.50 22.27
C SER A 409 -20.58 9.22 22.99
N SER A 410 -19.92 8.29 22.30
CA SER A 410 -19.78 6.91 22.77
C SER A 410 -18.33 6.44 22.91
N PHE A 411 -17.36 7.08 22.25
CA PHE A 411 -15.97 6.59 22.17
C PHE A 411 -14.98 7.45 22.97
N ALA A 412 -15.40 8.01 24.10
CA ALA A 412 -14.50 8.77 24.96
C ALA A 412 -13.23 7.97 25.33
N GLY A 413 -12.06 8.58 25.17
CA GLY A 413 -10.75 7.96 25.42
C GLY A 413 -10.20 7.14 24.24
N TRP A 414 -10.98 6.89 23.19
CA TRP A 414 -10.49 6.21 21.99
C TRP A 414 -9.71 7.16 21.07
N GLN A 415 -8.91 6.58 20.19
CA GLN A 415 -8.29 7.27 19.06
C GLN A 415 -8.91 6.79 17.76
N ALA A 416 -9.13 7.68 16.80
CA ALA A 416 -9.69 7.34 15.50
C ALA A 416 -8.74 7.72 14.36
N TRP A 417 -8.53 6.79 13.43
CA TRP A 417 -7.64 6.89 12.30
C TRP A 417 -8.41 6.55 11.03
N LEU A 418 -8.71 7.57 10.22
CA LEU A 418 -9.57 7.44 9.05
C LEU A 418 -8.78 7.75 7.78
N LEU A 419 -8.79 6.82 6.82
CA LEU A 419 -8.28 7.06 5.49
C LEU A 419 -9.37 7.72 4.62
N SER A 420 -9.12 8.90 4.07
CA SER A 420 -10.06 9.55 3.15
C SER A 420 -9.36 10.42 2.10
N SER A 421 -9.94 10.49 0.90
CA SER A 421 -9.59 11.50 -0.11
C SER A 421 -10.29 12.84 0.12
N ASP A 422 -11.35 12.86 0.95
CA ASP A 422 -12.07 14.07 1.31
C ASP A 422 -11.23 14.94 2.25
N ARG A 423 -11.07 16.22 1.88
CA ARG A 423 -10.32 17.22 2.65
C ARG A 423 -11.17 17.86 3.75
N ASP A 424 -12.48 17.82 3.60
CA ASP A 424 -13.45 18.39 4.54
C ASP A 424 -13.89 17.37 5.60
N LEU A 425 -13.40 16.12 5.52
CA LEU A 425 -13.72 15.07 6.49
C LEU A 425 -13.62 15.53 7.97
N PRO A 426 -12.57 16.24 8.43
CA PRO A 426 -12.53 16.72 9.82
C PRO A 426 -13.72 17.63 10.18
N ALA A 427 -14.11 18.53 9.28
CA ALA A 427 -15.24 19.44 9.47
C ALA A 427 -16.57 18.68 9.46
N GLN A 428 -16.76 17.74 8.54
CA GLN A 428 -17.95 16.89 8.48
C GLN A 428 -18.09 16.03 9.75
N LEU A 429 -16.98 15.46 10.20
CA LEU A 429 -16.93 14.74 11.46
C LEU A 429 -17.09 15.66 12.66
N GLY A 430 -16.98 16.98 12.57
CA GLY A 430 -17.02 17.90 13.71
C GLY A 430 -15.88 17.65 14.71
N MET A 431 -14.69 17.30 14.20
CA MET A 431 -13.52 16.94 15.00
C MET A 431 -12.25 17.56 14.42
N LYS A 432 -11.38 18.08 15.28
CA LYS A 432 -10.07 18.63 14.89
C LYS A 432 -9.06 17.49 14.77
N GLU A 433 -8.40 17.37 13.63
CA GLU A 433 -7.37 16.35 13.45
C GLU A 433 -6.11 16.69 14.26
N ARG A 434 -5.54 15.69 14.94
CA ARG A 434 -4.24 15.79 15.61
C ARG A 434 -3.09 15.54 14.65
N ARG A 435 -3.32 14.64 13.68
CA ARG A 435 -2.32 14.24 12.69
C ARG A 435 -2.97 14.05 11.33
N ARG A 436 -2.23 14.38 10.27
CA ARG A 436 -2.60 14.08 8.89
C ARG A 436 -1.36 13.58 8.15
N THR A 437 -1.48 12.38 7.59
CA THR A 437 -0.38 11.76 6.83
C THR A 437 -0.83 11.52 5.40
N PRO A 438 -0.18 12.14 4.38
CA PRO A 438 -0.49 11.86 2.98
C PRO A 438 -0.22 10.40 2.62
N LEU A 439 -1.16 9.77 1.91
CA LEU A 439 -1.09 8.39 1.44
C LEU A 439 -1.73 8.26 0.06
N TYR A 440 -1.58 7.10 -0.57
CA TYR A 440 -2.21 6.82 -1.86
C TYR A 440 -2.94 5.48 -1.85
N ASN A 441 -4.26 5.52 -2.05
CA ASN A 441 -5.07 4.33 -2.29
C ASN A 441 -5.16 4.07 -3.80
N GLY A 442 -4.19 3.31 -4.32
CA GLY A 442 -4.00 3.19 -5.76
C GLY A 442 -3.55 4.52 -6.37
N ALA A 443 -4.34 5.07 -7.29
CA ALA A 443 -4.07 6.37 -7.92
C ALA A 443 -4.67 7.55 -7.14
N ILE A 444 -5.49 7.28 -6.10
CA ILE A 444 -6.21 8.31 -5.36
C ILE A 444 -5.30 8.85 -4.26
N GLU A 445 -5.05 10.16 -4.26
CA GLU A 445 -4.40 10.84 -3.13
C GLU A 445 -5.38 10.87 -1.94
N CYS A 446 -4.97 10.25 -0.84
CA CYS A 446 -5.71 10.22 0.40
C CYS A 446 -4.88 10.83 1.54
N ARG A 447 -5.52 11.05 2.68
CA ARG A 447 -4.87 11.35 3.94
C ARG A 447 -5.36 10.36 4.99
N LEU A 448 -4.45 9.91 5.84
CA LEU A 448 -4.79 9.27 7.10
C LEU A 448 -4.91 10.37 8.16
N TYR A 449 -6.14 10.64 8.59
CA TYR A 449 -6.45 11.59 9.66
C TYR A 449 -6.48 10.87 10.99
N GLY A 450 -5.72 11.36 11.97
CA GLY A 450 -5.72 10.87 13.34
C GLY A 450 -6.45 11.85 14.26
N PHE A 451 -7.34 11.34 15.09
CA PHE A 451 -8.17 12.10 16.03
C PHE A 451 -8.08 11.49 17.43
N GLU A 452 -8.14 12.35 18.44
CA GLU A 452 -8.39 11.95 19.82
C GLU A 452 -9.85 12.23 20.17
N ILE A 453 -10.51 11.26 20.80
CA ILE A 453 -11.92 11.39 21.16
C ILE A 453 -12.02 11.71 22.64
N PHE A 454 -12.31 12.98 22.94
CA PHE A 454 -12.52 13.45 24.31
C PHE A 454 -13.97 13.26 24.76
N GLY A 455 -14.16 12.84 26.02
CA GLY A 455 -15.48 12.82 26.64
C GLY A 455 -16.10 14.22 26.79
N ARG A 456 -17.41 14.28 27.04
CA ARG A 456 -18.19 15.54 27.07
C ARG A 456 -17.62 16.59 28.03
N ALA A 457 -17.23 16.19 29.24
CA ALA A 457 -16.65 17.10 30.24
C ALA A 457 -15.29 17.68 29.80
N ALA A 458 -14.41 16.84 29.26
CA ALA A 458 -13.10 17.27 28.74
C ALA A 458 -13.23 18.19 27.53
N ARG A 459 -14.25 18.01 26.68
CA ARG A 459 -14.53 18.93 25.55
C ARG A 459 -14.99 20.31 26.00
N VAL A 460 -15.81 20.40 27.03
CA VAL A 460 -16.23 21.71 27.59
C VAL A 460 -15.01 22.47 28.10
N ALA A 461 -14.14 21.81 28.87
CA ALA A 461 -12.90 22.41 29.37
C ALA A 461 -11.90 22.80 28.25
N LEU A 462 -11.78 21.99 27.18
CA LEU A 462 -10.92 22.32 26.03
C LEU A 462 -11.45 23.53 25.24
N ASN A 463 -12.76 23.60 25.02
CA ASN A 463 -13.39 24.73 24.35
C ASN A 463 -13.31 26.02 25.18
N GLU A 464 -13.40 25.92 26.51
CA GLU A 464 -13.21 27.04 27.43
C GLU A 464 -11.76 27.55 27.46
N ASN A 465 -10.77 26.67 27.25
CA ASN A 465 -9.36 27.06 27.20
C ASN A 465 -8.92 27.62 25.82
N ASP A 466 -9.53 27.17 24.72
CA ASP A 466 -9.31 27.75 23.38
C ASP A 466 -10.05 29.10 23.19
N ALA A 467 -11.11 29.33 23.96
CA ALA A 467 -11.70 30.65 24.14
C ALA A 467 -10.80 31.46 25.09
N GLY A 468 -9.79 32.14 24.55
CA GLY A 468 -8.89 33.01 25.34
C GLY A 468 -9.64 33.96 26.30
N PRO A 469 -8.95 34.51 27.31
CA PRO A 469 -9.59 35.22 28.42
C PRO A 469 -10.59 36.27 27.90
N PRO A 470 -11.77 36.39 28.52
CA PRO A 470 -12.78 37.35 28.07
C PRO A 470 -12.14 38.74 28.03
N ALA A 471 -12.39 39.47 26.93
CA ALA A 471 -11.87 40.81 26.74
C ALA A 471 -12.17 41.66 28.00
N PRO A 472 -11.19 42.43 28.51
CA PRO A 472 -11.41 43.24 29.70
C PRO A 472 -12.59 44.17 29.46
N SER A 473 -13.55 44.15 30.39
CA SER A 473 -14.69 45.05 30.38
C SER A 473 -14.19 46.49 30.43
N MET A 474 -14.47 47.24 29.36
CA MET A 474 -14.23 48.68 29.30
C MET A 474 -15.03 49.37 30.42
N PRO A 475 -14.41 50.23 31.25
CA PRO A 475 -15.15 50.97 32.26
C PRO A 475 -16.07 52.02 31.62
N ASP A 476 -17.24 52.21 32.24
CA ASP A 476 -18.28 53.15 31.83
C ASP A 476 -17.74 54.55 31.56
N THR A 477 -18.12 55.11 30.40
CA THR A 477 -17.81 56.49 30.03
C THR A 477 -18.76 57.44 30.79
N PRO A 478 -18.24 58.46 31.51
CA PRO A 478 -19.10 59.36 32.26
C PRO A 478 -19.83 60.35 31.34
N SER A 479 -21.02 60.71 31.80
CA SER A 479 -22.04 61.52 31.13
C SER A 479 -21.57 62.88 30.59
N ARG A 480 -22.16 63.23 29.45
CA ARG A 480 -21.96 64.40 28.60
C ARG A 480 -22.29 65.71 29.35
N ARG A 481 -21.28 66.53 29.69
CA ARG A 481 -21.48 67.93 30.09
C ARG A 481 -21.70 68.81 28.84
N GLN A 482 -22.72 69.65 28.93
CA GLN A 482 -23.18 70.59 27.91
C GLN A 482 -22.16 71.72 27.68
N ALA A 483 -21.99 72.13 26.41
CA ALA A 483 -21.23 73.32 26.01
C ALA A 483 -22.16 74.54 25.86
N PRO A 484 -21.72 75.77 26.17
CA PRO A 484 -22.58 76.96 26.20
C PRO A 484 -22.80 77.59 24.82
N PRO A 485 -23.85 78.43 24.65
CA PRO A 485 -24.21 78.98 23.34
C PRO A 485 -23.32 80.15 22.89
N ARG A 486 -23.13 80.23 21.57
CA ARG A 486 -22.36 81.27 20.86
C ARG A 486 -23.03 82.65 21.00
N ARG A 487 -22.26 83.65 21.43
CA ARG A 487 -22.63 85.07 21.33
C ARG A 487 -22.57 85.54 19.89
N THR A 488 -23.68 86.08 19.40
CA THR A 488 -23.76 86.92 18.19
C THR A 488 -23.30 88.32 18.54
N GLY A 489 -22.38 88.87 17.76
CA GLY A 489 -22.03 90.29 17.80
C GLY A 489 -22.66 91.03 16.61
N ARG A 490 -23.26 92.18 16.88
CA ARG A 490 -23.37 93.32 15.95
C ARG A 490 -23.65 94.60 16.74
N PRO A 491 -23.41 95.79 16.16
CA PRO A 491 -22.31 96.64 16.61
C PRO A 491 -22.75 98.05 17.05
N SER A 492 -21.90 98.72 17.82
CA SER A 492 -21.48 100.13 17.68
C SER A 492 -20.29 100.35 18.59
#